data_AF-A0A2Z5PEA0-F1
#
_entry.id   AF-A0A2Z5PEA0-F1
#
_cell.length_a   1.000
_cell.length_b   1.000
_cell.length_c   1.000
_cell.angle_alpha   90.00
_cell.angle_beta   90.00
_cell.angle_gamma   90.00
#
_symmetry.space_group_name_H-M   'P 1'
#
loop_
_entity.id
_entity.type
_entity.pdbx_description
1 polymer ?
#
loop_
_entity_poly.entity_id
_entity_poly.type
_entity_poly.pdbx_seq_one_letter_code
_entity_poly.pdbx_strand_id
1 'polypeptide(L)'
;MSNELFETLTSNIHFNVTEMGRKTWTQNWMVPENLITIVGLKNGKKPVFYYGLTENYRTNFVLKKGTSENGNKYINARVYFRFCKDTIVEKEKYVVANGFNGLLLGIKIGKTEFINTFKSMLLEEYRRGDAHTIEVLERMKDRNVFESVEESAQYIADRDYNWLIGRLKYKGKLFNYSGQGYWLLPLKTQMELTKGFIEEDCDLTIDLENTEVFENYLIYVDTVNSVVRYNGERLCTSGYSLAEELKKHSDENTCPWCGEKLRLIKTKKGEFLGCSSYPKCLYRRFLNKK
;
A
#
# COMPACT_ATOMS: atom_id res chain seq x y z
N MET A 1 -2.02 -12.79 7.01
CA MET A 1 -1.49 -11.61 7.73
C MET A 1 -2.56 -10.50 7.88
N SER A 2 -3.68 -10.58 7.15
CA SER A 2 -4.85 -9.68 7.22
C SER A 2 -5.47 -9.49 8.62
N ASN A 3 -5.48 -10.52 9.47
CA ASN A 3 -6.15 -10.45 10.77
C ASN A 3 -5.55 -9.41 11.72
N GLU A 4 -4.22 -9.37 11.90
CA GLU A 4 -3.57 -8.41 12.83
C GLU A 4 -3.86 -6.96 12.44
N LEU A 5 -3.79 -6.65 11.13
CA LEU A 5 -4.13 -5.34 10.60
C LEU A 5 -5.60 -5.01 10.85
N PHE A 6 -6.50 -5.94 10.55
CA PHE A 6 -7.93 -5.77 10.74
C PHE A 6 -8.31 -5.60 12.22
N GLU A 7 -7.78 -6.43 13.11
CA GLU A 7 -7.98 -6.37 14.56
C GLU A 7 -7.48 -5.02 15.11
N THR A 8 -6.28 -4.59 14.72
CA THR A 8 -5.73 -3.30 15.18
C THR A 8 -6.56 -2.13 14.69
N LEU A 9 -7.00 -2.14 13.43
CA LEU A 9 -7.85 -1.08 12.89
C LEU A 9 -9.22 -1.03 13.56
N THR A 10 -9.89 -2.18 13.72
CA THR A 10 -11.23 -2.26 14.34
C THR A 10 -11.23 -1.92 15.83
N SER A 11 -10.11 -2.14 16.52
CA SER A 11 -9.95 -1.71 17.91
C SER A 11 -9.96 -0.18 18.08
N ASN A 12 -9.71 0.57 16.99
CA ASN A 12 -9.65 2.01 17.02
C ASN A 12 -11.00 2.61 16.58
N ILE A 13 -11.72 3.22 17.52
CA ILE A 13 -13.05 3.81 17.31
C ILE A 13 -13.13 4.85 16.17
N HIS A 14 -12.00 5.39 15.71
CA HIS A 14 -11.95 6.33 14.58
C HIS A 14 -11.93 5.64 13.21
N PHE A 15 -11.69 4.34 13.18
CA PHE A 15 -11.61 3.51 12.00
C PHE A 15 -12.66 2.40 12.13
N ASN A 16 -13.81 2.59 11.50
CA ASN A 16 -14.74 1.48 11.35
C ASN A 16 -14.31 0.68 10.12
N VAL A 17 -14.08 -0.62 10.33
CA VAL A 17 -13.43 -1.46 9.33
C VAL A 17 -14.21 -2.73 9.09
N THR A 18 -14.38 -3.08 7.82
CA THR A 18 -15.07 -4.30 7.40
C THR A 18 -14.17 -5.09 6.47
N GLU A 19 -13.91 -6.34 6.84
CA GLU A 19 -13.22 -7.31 5.99
C GLU A 19 -14.22 -7.83 4.96
N MET A 20 -13.96 -7.54 3.68
CA MET A 20 -14.75 -8.10 2.60
C MET A 20 -13.97 -9.28 2.00
N GLY A 21 -14.50 -10.48 2.16
CA GLY A 21 -13.94 -11.72 1.62
C GLY A 21 -15.03 -12.75 1.35
N ARG A 22 -14.68 -13.89 0.76
CA ARG A 22 -15.67 -14.94 0.42
C ARG A 22 -16.50 -15.42 1.61
N LYS A 23 -15.96 -15.32 2.84
CA LYS A 23 -16.59 -15.77 4.08
C LYS A 23 -17.64 -14.81 4.65
N THR A 24 -17.62 -13.53 4.27
CA THR A 24 -18.47 -12.48 4.86
C THR A 24 -19.60 -12.00 3.95
N TRP A 25 -19.93 -12.72 2.86
CA TRP A 25 -20.78 -12.16 1.80
C TRP A 25 -22.04 -12.98 1.42
N THR A 26 -23.14 -12.27 1.15
CA THR A 26 -24.47 -12.80 0.79
C THR A 26 -25.05 -12.26 -0.54
N GLN A 27 -24.24 -11.76 -1.50
CA GLN A 27 -24.74 -11.38 -2.85
C GLN A 27 -23.95 -12.00 -4.02
N ASN A 28 -24.57 -12.02 -5.21
CA ASN A 28 -24.18 -12.67 -6.48
C ASN A 28 -22.86 -12.21 -7.16
N TRP A 29 -21.92 -11.61 -6.43
CA TRP A 29 -20.69 -11.07 -7.00
C TRP A 29 -19.48 -11.39 -6.12
N MET A 30 -18.34 -11.72 -6.75
CA MET A 30 -17.08 -11.99 -6.06
C MET A 30 -16.44 -10.67 -5.65
N VAL A 31 -16.40 -10.42 -4.35
CA VAL A 31 -15.53 -9.41 -3.75
C VAL A 31 -14.09 -9.95 -3.86
N PRO A 32 -13.10 -9.16 -4.32
CA PRO A 32 -11.73 -9.59 -4.22
C PRO A 32 -11.31 -9.94 -2.80
N GLU A 33 -10.36 -10.86 -2.63
CA GLU A 33 -9.89 -11.22 -1.29
C GLU A 33 -9.05 -10.08 -0.67
N ASN A 34 -9.04 -9.99 0.67
CA ASN A 34 -8.17 -9.13 1.48
C ASN A 34 -8.45 -7.62 1.44
N LEU A 35 -9.74 -7.27 1.39
CA LEU A 35 -10.18 -5.90 1.25
C LEU A 35 -10.63 -5.32 2.56
N ILE A 36 -10.10 -4.14 2.84
CA ILE A 36 -10.38 -3.41 4.05
C ILE A 36 -11.06 -2.11 3.65
N THR A 37 -12.36 -2.02 3.90
CA THR A 37 -13.06 -0.73 3.86
C THR A 37 -12.71 0.02 5.13
N ILE A 38 -12.14 1.22 4.99
CA ILE A 38 -11.77 2.04 6.15
C ILE A 38 -12.64 3.29 6.17
N VAL A 39 -13.46 3.42 7.22
CA VAL A 39 -14.27 4.60 7.50
C VAL A 39 -13.52 5.46 8.51
N GLY A 40 -12.99 6.60 8.07
CA GLY A 40 -12.47 7.62 8.99
C GLY A 40 -13.56 8.60 9.41
N LEU A 41 -13.65 8.92 10.71
CA LEU A 41 -13.58 10.29 11.27
C LEU A 41 -14.13 10.38 12.71
N LYS A 42 -13.40 11.10 13.59
CA LYS A 42 -13.89 11.48 14.94
C LYS A 42 -14.97 12.56 14.90
N ASN A 43 -14.98 13.45 13.89
CA ASN A 43 -15.83 14.66 13.82
C ASN A 43 -16.24 15.09 12.40
N GLY A 44 -16.17 14.19 11.42
CA GLY A 44 -16.40 14.51 10.01
C GLY A 44 -17.88 14.43 9.65
N LYS A 45 -18.47 15.50 9.12
CA LYS A 45 -19.82 15.51 8.56
C LYS A 45 -20.05 14.51 7.40
N LYS A 46 -18.99 13.86 6.88
CA LYS A 46 -19.04 12.89 5.78
C LYS A 46 -18.02 11.75 6.04
N PRO A 47 -18.44 10.49 6.20
CA PRO A 47 -17.52 9.36 6.24
C PRO A 47 -16.74 9.28 4.92
N VAL A 48 -15.43 9.09 4.99
CA VAL A 48 -14.60 8.83 3.81
C VAL A 48 -14.27 7.34 3.81
N PHE A 49 -14.60 6.68 2.71
CA PHE A 49 -14.41 5.24 2.55
C PHE A 49 -13.19 5.00 1.65
N TYR A 50 -12.16 4.38 2.21
CA TYR A 50 -11.02 3.91 1.44
C TYR A 50 -11.02 2.40 1.34
N TYR A 51 -10.34 1.90 0.31
CA TYR A 51 -10.24 0.49 0.04
C TYR A 51 -8.77 0.07 0.04
N GLY A 52 -8.38 -0.79 0.98
CA GLY A 52 -7.01 -1.31 1.08
C GLY A 52 -6.83 -2.63 0.35
N LEU A 53 -5.84 -2.70 -0.56
CA LEU A 53 -5.27 -3.95 -1.05
C LEU A 53 -4.18 -4.40 -0.11
N THR A 54 -4.47 -5.43 0.67
CA THR A 54 -3.48 -6.06 1.54
C THR A 54 -3.04 -7.38 0.89
N GLU A 55 -1.77 -7.73 1.05
CA GLU A 55 -1.19 -9.00 0.57
C GLU A 55 -1.18 -9.23 -0.97
N ASN A 56 -1.36 -8.17 -1.77
CA ASN A 56 -1.35 -8.25 -3.24
C ASN A 56 0.00 -7.90 -3.88
N TYR A 57 1.08 -7.96 -3.11
CA TYR A 57 2.42 -7.62 -3.58
C TYR A 57 3.40 -8.79 -3.42
N ARG A 58 4.43 -8.77 -4.25
CA ARG A 58 5.63 -9.60 -4.08
C ARG A 58 6.72 -8.77 -3.43
N THR A 59 7.34 -9.31 -2.39
CA THR A 59 8.53 -8.69 -1.77
C THR A 59 9.78 -9.20 -2.47
N ASN A 60 10.68 -8.30 -2.84
CA ASN A 60 11.99 -8.66 -3.38
C ASN A 60 13.09 -7.96 -2.58
N PHE A 61 14.09 -8.73 -2.13
CA PHE A 61 15.28 -8.23 -1.47
C PHE A 61 16.47 -8.29 -2.43
N VAL A 62 17.23 -7.21 -2.52
CA VAL A 62 18.43 -7.11 -3.35
C VAL A 62 19.60 -6.64 -2.50
N LEU A 63 20.71 -7.36 -2.55
CA LEU A 63 21.96 -6.92 -1.94
C LEU A 63 22.62 -5.86 -2.83
N LYS A 64 22.84 -4.66 -2.27
CA LYS A 64 23.64 -3.63 -2.92
C LYS A 64 25.00 -3.53 -2.25
N LYS A 65 26.02 -3.90 -3.03
CA LYS A 65 27.44 -3.79 -2.70
C LYS A 65 27.96 -2.45 -3.15
N GLY A 66 28.78 -1.82 -2.33
CA GLY A 66 29.41 -0.54 -2.67
C GLY A 66 30.70 -0.34 -1.88
N THR A 67 31.37 0.76 -2.19
CA THR A 67 32.61 1.18 -1.53
C THR A 67 32.44 2.63 -1.11
N SER A 68 32.71 2.95 0.16
CA SER A 68 32.64 4.31 0.65
C SER A 68 33.84 5.14 0.17
N GLU A 69 33.76 6.46 0.34
CA GLU A 69 34.85 7.40 -0.01
C GLU A 69 36.19 7.03 0.64
N ASN A 70 36.15 6.44 1.84
CA ASN A 70 37.34 6.01 2.58
C ASN A 70 37.84 4.62 2.14
N GLY A 71 37.38 4.10 0.99
CA GLY A 71 37.76 2.78 0.45
C GLY A 71 37.08 1.59 1.15
N ASN A 72 36.20 1.82 2.12
CA ASN A 72 35.57 0.75 2.88
C ASN A 72 34.41 0.13 2.12
N LYS A 73 34.49 -1.18 1.82
CA LYS A 73 33.36 -1.93 1.26
C LYS A 73 32.17 -1.99 2.22
N TYR A 74 30.96 -1.98 1.71
CA TYR A 74 29.72 -2.16 2.47
C TYR A 74 28.70 -2.96 1.66
N ILE A 75 27.70 -3.49 2.37
CA ILE A 75 26.55 -4.18 1.80
C ILE A 75 25.31 -3.71 2.54
N ASN A 76 24.29 -3.33 1.79
CA ASN A 76 22.98 -2.97 2.31
C ASN A 76 21.89 -3.78 1.58
N ALA A 77 20.72 -3.94 2.20
CA ALA A 77 19.55 -4.52 1.58
C ALA A 77 18.66 -3.44 0.95
N ARG A 78 18.13 -3.76 -0.23
CA ARG A 78 17.10 -2.96 -0.91
C ARG A 78 15.84 -3.79 -1.01
N VAL A 79 14.74 -3.23 -0.58
CA VAL A 79 13.47 -3.94 -0.48
C VAL A 79 12.47 -3.27 -1.40
N TYR A 80 11.90 -4.10 -2.27
CA TYR A 80 10.92 -3.69 -3.25
C TYR A 80 9.62 -4.43 -3.01
N PHE A 81 8.52 -3.69 -2.95
CA PHE A 81 7.17 -4.26 -2.97
C PHE A 81 6.56 -4.05 -4.34
N ARG A 82 6.33 -5.14 -5.07
CA ARG A 82 5.85 -5.12 -6.45
C ARG A 82 4.39 -5.55 -6.53
N PHE A 83 3.55 -4.69 -7.09
CA PHE A 83 2.13 -4.94 -7.30
C PHE A 83 1.86 -5.13 -8.78
N CYS A 84 1.11 -6.19 -9.13
CA CYS A 84 0.71 -6.43 -10.51
C CYS A 84 -0.31 -5.37 -10.96
N LYS A 85 -0.03 -4.67 -12.08
CA LYS A 85 -0.91 -3.64 -12.64
C LYS A 85 -2.27 -4.19 -13.03
N ASP A 86 -2.35 -5.38 -13.61
CA ASP A 86 -3.63 -5.99 -13.99
C ASP A 86 -4.53 -6.18 -12.78
N THR A 87 -3.95 -6.66 -11.67
CA THR A 87 -4.65 -6.77 -10.39
C THR A 87 -5.07 -5.39 -9.89
N ILE A 88 -4.17 -4.40 -9.88
CA ILE A 88 -4.50 -3.03 -9.44
C ILE A 88 -5.68 -2.46 -10.24
N VAL A 89 -5.64 -2.56 -11.58
CA VAL A 89 -6.66 -2.03 -12.48
C VAL A 89 -8.03 -2.68 -12.23
N GLU A 90 -8.07 -4.00 -12.04
CA GLU A 90 -9.31 -4.71 -11.71
C GLU A 90 -9.91 -4.20 -10.39
N LYS A 91 -9.07 -4.01 -9.37
CA LYS A 91 -9.51 -3.54 -8.04
C LYS A 91 -9.93 -2.07 -8.07
N GLU A 92 -9.25 -1.24 -8.85
CA GLU A 92 -9.64 0.15 -9.05
C GLU A 92 -11.02 0.27 -9.70
N LYS A 93 -11.32 -0.54 -10.73
CA LYS A 93 -12.67 -0.61 -11.32
C LYS A 93 -13.73 -0.96 -10.28
N TYR A 94 -13.43 -1.89 -9.38
CA TYR A 94 -14.32 -2.25 -8.28
C TYR A 94 -14.55 -1.08 -7.30
N VAL A 95 -13.49 -0.36 -6.91
CA VAL A 95 -13.56 0.83 -6.05
C VAL A 95 -14.49 1.87 -6.65
N VAL A 96 -14.32 2.15 -7.95
CA VAL A 96 -15.16 3.09 -8.71
C VAL A 96 -16.62 2.62 -8.76
N ALA A 97 -16.85 1.34 -9.05
CA ALA A 97 -18.19 0.80 -9.19
C ALA A 97 -19.01 0.91 -7.89
N ASN A 98 -18.34 0.78 -6.75
CA ASN A 98 -18.97 0.82 -5.43
C ASN A 98 -18.88 2.20 -4.75
N GLY A 99 -18.36 3.22 -5.43
CA GLY A 99 -18.36 4.60 -4.93
C GLY A 99 -17.38 4.89 -3.79
N PHE A 100 -16.28 4.14 -3.69
CA PHE A 100 -15.21 4.38 -2.72
C PHE A 100 -14.29 5.53 -3.16
N ASN A 101 -13.60 6.17 -2.21
CA ASN A 101 -12.83 7.39 -2.42
C ASN A 101 -11.36 7.16 -2.82
N GLY A 102 -10.97 5.93 -3.16
CA GLY A 102 -9.65 5.62 -3.67
C GLY A 102 -9.11 4.26 -3.24
N LEU A 103 -8.06 3.84 -3.92
CA LEU A 103 -7.35 2.59 -3.69
C LEU A 103 -6.09 2.86 -2.83
N LEU A 104 -5.95 2.13 -1.73
CA LEU A 104 -4.75 2.13 -0.88
C LEU A 104 -3.98 0.84 -1.11
N LEU A 105 -2.69 0.95 -1.40
CA LEU A 105 -1.76 -0.17 -1.44
C LEU A 105 -1.17 -0.34 -0.04
N GLY A 106 -1.46 -1.48 0.59
CA GLY A 106 -0.96 -1.82 1.92
C GLY A 106 0.31 -2.66 1.83
N ILE A 107 1.41 -2.19 2.45
CA ILE A 107 2.64 -2.97 2.66
C ILE A 107 2.89 -3.16 4.14
N LYS A 108 3.46 -4.33 4.51
CA LYS A 108 3.94 -4.59 5.87
C LYS A 108 5.46 -4.48 5.91
N ILE A 109 5.98 -3.70 6.85
CA ILE A 109 7.41 -3.59 7.13
C ILE A 109 7.66 -4.12 8.53
N GLY A 110 8.28 -5.30 8.64
CA GLY A 110 8.59 -5.96 9.90
C GLY A 110 10.09 -6.10 10.15
N LYS A 111 10.53 -5.88 11.38
CA LYS A 111 11.95 -6.00 11.77
C LYS A 111 12.49 -7.41 11.58
N THR A 112 11.80 -8.41 12.14
CA THR A 112 12.25 -9.81 12.13
C THR A 112 12.38 -10.36 10.71
N GLU A 113 11.38 -10.12 9.87
CA GLU A 113 11.39 -10.57 8.47
C GLU A 113 12.54 -9.93 7.69
N PHE A 114 12.72 -8.61 7.81
CA PHE A 114 13.82 -7.91 7.14
C PHE A 114 15.18 -8.45 7.56
N ILE A 115 15.42 -8.55 8.87
CA ILE A 115 16.73 -8.94 9.40
C ILE A 115 17.05 -10.39 9.03
N ASN A 116 16.10 -11.31 9.23
CA ASN A 116 16.34 -12.73 8.93
C ASN A 116 16.57 -12.95 7.43
N THR A 117 15.82 -12.26 6.58
CA THR A 117 15.99 -12.35 5.12
C THR A 117 17.35 -11.82 4.71
N PHE A 118 17.70 -10.61 5.16
CA PHE A 118 18.98 -9.99 4.81
C PHE A 118 20.17 -10.78 5.34
N LYS A 119 20.13 -11.19 6.62
CA LYS A 119 21.15 -12.08 7.22
C LYS A 119 21.32 -13.36 6.42
N SER A 120 20.23 -14.02 6.03
CA SER A 120 20.30 -15.27 5.25
C SER A 120 20.97 -15.05 3.89
N MET A 121 20.65 -13.95 3.20
CA MET A 121 21.27 -13.59 1.92
C MET A 121 22.78 -13.34 2.07
N LEU A 122 23.20 -12.63 3.12
CA LEU A 122 24.62 -12.38 3.42
C LEU A 122 25.37 -13.69 3.66
N LEU A 123 24.81 -14.57 4.50
CA LEU A 123 25.43 -15.86 4.82
C LEU A 123 25.44 -16.83 3.63
N GLU A 124 24.47 -16.72 2.72
CA GLU A 124 24.49 -17.47 1.46
C GLU A 124 25.61 -16.99 0.53
N GLU A 125 25.76 -15.69 0.30
CA GLU A 125 26.87 -15.16 -0.50
C GLU A 125 28.24 -15.46 0.11
N TYR A 126 28.35 -15.39 1.44
CA TYR A 126 29.55 -15.78 2.16
C TYR A 126 29.92 -17.25 1.90
N ARG A 127 28.96 -18.17 2.05
CA ARG A 127 29.17 -19.60 1.76
C ARG A 127 29.51 -19.88 0.30
N ARG A 128 29.01 -19.05 -0.63
CA ARG A 128 29.34 -19.13 -2.06
C ARG A 128 30.74 -18.60 -2.39
N GLY A 129 31.44 -17.99 -1.43
CA GLY A 129 32.80 -17.49 -1.64
C GLY A 129 32.85 -16.09 -2.25
N ASP A 130 31.79 -15.28 -2.15
CA ASP A 130 31.81 -13.93 -2.70
C ASP A 130 32.83 -13.04 -1.97
N ALA A 131 33.86 -12.61 -2.69
CA ALA A 131 35.00 -11.90 -2.12
C ALA A 131 34.60 -10.58 -1.44
N HIS A 132 33.60 -9.86 -1.98
CA HIS A 132 33.13 -8.61 -1.39
C HIS A 132 32.40 -8.87 -0.07
N THR A 133 31.56 -9.89 -0.02
CA THR A 133 30.81 -10.28 1.19
C THR A 133 31.72 -10.85 2.26
N ILE A 134 32.69 -11.70 1.90
CA ILE A 134 33.71 -12.20 2.84
C ILE A 134 34.45 -11.04 3.50
N GLU A 135 35.00 -10.11 2.71
CA GLU A 135 35.75 -8.97 3.25
C GLU A 135 34.90 -8.11 4.19
N VAL A 136 33.64 -7.84 3.83
CA VAL A 136 32.74 -7.02 4.66
C VAL A 136 32.40 -7.72 5.98
N LEU A 137 32.08 -9.01 5.96
CA LEU A 137 31.70 -9.76 7.15
C LEU A 137 32.90 -9.98 8.08
N GLU A 138 34.04 -10.42 7.55
CA GLU A 138 35.25 -10.67 8.34
C GLU A 138 35.78 -9.38 8.98
N ARG A 139 35.84 -8.29 8.22
CA ARG A 139 36.22 -6.98 8.77
C ARG A 139 35.26 -6.53 9.89
N MET A 140 33.96 -6.80 9.75
CA MET A 140 32.99 -6.44 10.79
C MET A 140 33.15 -7.33 12.03
N LYS A 141 33.45 -8.62 11.85
CA LYS A 141 33.75 -9.56 12.92
C LYS A 141 34.93 -9.07 13.74
N ASP A 142 36.05 -8.80 13.08
CA ASP A 142 37.30 -8.43 13.73
C ASP A 142 37.21 -7.06 14.40
N ARG A 143 36.56 -6.08 13.75
CA ARG A 143 36.41 -4.72 14.30
C ARG A 143 35.55 -4.68 15.58
N ASN A 144 34.51 -5.51 15.67
CA ASN A 144 33.60 -5.52 16.81
C ASN A 144 33.87 -6.67 17.79
N VAL A 145 34.88 -7.50 17.52
CA VAL A 145 35.26 -8.65 18.35
C VAL A 145 34.10 -9.65 18.48
N PHE A 146 33.42 -9.94 17.37
CA PHE A 146 32.35 -10.93 17.31
C PHE A 146 32.91 -12.35 17.27
N GLU A 147 32.16 -13.29 17.84
CA GLU A 147 32.56 -14.71 17.89
C GLU A 147 32.41 -15.39 16.52
N SER A 148 31.56 -14.83 15.65
CA SER A 148 31.19 -15.45 14.37
C SER A 148 30.85 -14.45 13.26
N VAL A 149 30.89 -14.92 12.01
CA VAL A 149 30.42 -14.14 10.85
C VAL A 149 28.89 -14.00 10.84
N GLU A 150 28.18 -14.92 11.50
CA GLU A 150 26.74 -14.86 11.73
C GLU A 150 26.33 -13.65 12.57
N GLU A 151 27.10 -13.31 13.61
CA GLU A 151 26.93 -12.09 14.40
C GLU A 151 27.21 -10.83 13.57
N SER A 152 28.21 -10.89 12.70
CA SER A 152 28.51 -9.81 11.76
C SER A 152 27.34 -9.53 10.80
N ALA A 153 26.77 -10.60 10.23
CA ALA A 153 25.61 -10.51 9.34
C ALA A 153 24.38 -9.98 10.08
N GLN A 154 24.14 -10.45 11.31
CA GLN A 154 23.08 -9.95 12.19
C GLN A 154 23.24 -8.44 12.44
N TYR A 155 24.43 -8.01 12.86
CA TYR A 155 24.73 -6.61 13.15
C TYR A 155 24.52 -5.70 11.94
N ILE A 156 25.00 -6.12 10.76
CA ILE A 156 24.81 -5.36 9.52
C ILE A 156 23.33 -5.24 9.18
N ALA A 157 22.57 -6.33 9.30
CA ALA A 157 21.15 -6.34 9.00
C ALA A 157 20.33 -5.47 9.97
N ASP A 158 20.61 -5.53 11.28
CA ASP A 158 20.00 -4.65 12.28
C ASP A 158 20.29 -3.17 12.00
N ARG A 159 21.55 -2.84 11.68
CA ARG A 159 21.97 -1.46 11.41
C ARG A 159 21.26 -0.90 10.16
N ASP A 160 21.20 -1.69 9.08
CA ASP A 160 20.56 -1.28 7.83
C ASP A 160 19.05 -1.13 8.00
N TYR A 161 18.40 -2.02 8.74
CA TYR A 161 16.98 -1.90 9.10
C TYR A 161 16.71 -0.60 9.87
N ASN A 162 17.51 -0.32 10.90
CA ASN A 162 17.35 0.88 11.73
C ASN A 162 17.58 2.16 10.93
N TRP A 163 18.53 2.14 9.98
CA TRP A 163 18.73 3.27 9.06
C TRP A 163 17.50 3.49 8.17
N LEU A 164 17.00 2.41 7.56
CA LEU A 164 15.85 2.46 6.66
C LEU A 164 14.59 2.96 7.38
N ILE A 165 14.27 2.35 8.53
CA ILE A 165 13.09 2.71 9.30
C ILE A 165 13.15 4.16 9.80
N GLY A 166 14.34 4.64 10.15
CA GLY A 166 14.57 6.04 10.51
C GLY A 166 14.20 7.00 9.38
N ARG A 167 14.58 6.69 8.14
CA ARG A 167 14.24 7.50 6.95
C ARG A 167 12.74 7.49 6.67
N LEU A 168 12.10 6.33 6.75
CA LEU A 168 10.64 6.19 6.57
C LEU A 168 9.88 6.98 7.63
N LYS A 169 10.26 6.86 8.90
CA LYS A 169 9.68 7.63 10.00
C LYS A 169 9.86 9.13 9.80
N TYR A 170 11.04 9.57 9.38
CA TYR A 170 11.32 10.98 9.12
C TYR A 170 10.37 11.54 8.07
N LYS A 171 10.23 10.84 6.93
CA LYS A 171 9.37 11.25 5.83
C LYS A 171 7.89 11.21 6.17
N GLY A 172 7.45 10.19 6.91
CA GLY A 172 6.08 10.11 7.42
C GLY A 172 5.80 11.06 8.60
N LYS A 173 6.78 11.83 9.11
CA LYS A 173 6.66 12.61 10.36
C LYS A 173 6.24 11.74 11.58
N LEU A 174 6.65 10.47 11.60
CA LEU A 174 6.27 9.45 12.57
C LEU A 174 7.37 9.20 13.62
N PHE A 175 8.02 10.24 14.13
CA PHE A 175 9.19 10.13 15.02
C PHE A 175 8.94 9.33 16.31
N ASN A 176 7.75 9.45 16.88
CA ASN A 176 7.37 8.83 18.15
C ASN A 176 6.77 7.42 18.00
N TYR A 177 6.88 6.82 16.82
CA TYR A 177 6.34 5.48 16.52
C TYR A 177 7.45 4.50 16.21
N SER A 178 7.14 3.21 16.19
CA SER A 178 8.14 2.16 15.92
C SER A 178 8.65 2.20 14.47
N GLY A 179 7.81 2.68 13.54
CA GLY A 179 8.00 2.56 12.08
C GLY A 179 7.66 1.16 11.53
N GLN A 180 7.46 0.16 12.40
CA GLN A 180 7.15 -1.21 12.04
C GLN A 180 5.64 -1.44 12.02
N GLY A 181 5.18 -2.12 10.99
CA GLY A 181 3.79 -2.47 10.81
C GLY A 181 3.30 -2.17 9.41
N TYR A 182 2.04 -1.77 9.28
CA TYR A 182 1.40 -1.60 7.98
C TYR A 182 1.39 -0.14 7.55
N TRP A 183 1.80 0.10 6.30
CA TRP A 183 1.72 1.39 5.64
C TRP A 183 0.71 1.29 4.51
N LEU A 184 -0.38 2.06 4.61
CA LEU A 184 -1.43 2.13 3.59
C LEU A 184 -1.22 3.42 2.79
N LEU A 185 -0.75 3.23 1.57
CA LEU A 185 -0.30 4.28 0.66
C LEU A 185 -1.36 4.49 -0.42
N PRO A 186 -1.86 5.71 -0.65
CA PRO A 186 -2.80 5.95 -1.74
C PRO A 186 -2.13 5.65 -3.08
N LEU A 187 -2.84 4.94 -3.96
CA LEU A 187 -2.36 4.71 -5.32
C LEU A 187 -2.27 6.04 -6.10
N LYS A 188 -3.26 6.90 -5.93
CA LYS A 188 -3.34 8.20 -6.60
C LYS A 188 -3.48 9.36 -5.61
N THR A 189 -2.82 10.46 -5.91
CA THR A 189 -2.97 11.76 -5.23
C THR A 189 -3.22 12.83 -6.28
N GLN A 190 -4.25 13.67 -6.10
CA GLN A 190 -4.64 14.68 -7.10
C GLN A 190 -4.83 14.09 -8.50
N MET A 191 -5.50 12.93 -8.59
CA MET A 191 -5.75 12.15 -9.83
C MET A 191 -4.52 11.53 -10.51
N GLU A 192 -3.32 11.89 -10.08
CA GLU A 192 -2.09 11.34 -10.61
C GLU A 192 -1.57 10.21 -9.74
N LEU A 193 -0.75 9.34 -10.33
CA LEU A 193 -0.04 8.30 -9.58
C LEU A 193 0.76 8.96 -8.45
N THR A 194 0.62 8.44 -7.22
CA THR A 194 1.32 9.02 -6.07
C THR A 194 2.82 9.03 -6.32
N LYS A 195 3.43 10.20 -6.11
CA LYS A 195 4.88 10.36 -6.30
C LYS A 195 5.66 9.33 -5.47
N GLY A 196 6.67 8.72 -6.09
CA GLY A 196 7.56 7.73 -5.48
C GLY A 196 7.33 6.29 -5.94
N PHE A 197 6.20 5.99 -6.60
CA PHE A 197 6.03 4.72 -7.30
C PHE A 197 6.97 4.64 -8.51
N ILE A 198 7.53 3.46 -8.74
CA ILE A 198 8.32 3.12 -9.92
C ILE A 198 7.46 2.23 -10.81
N GLU A 199 7.31 2.61 -12.07
CA GLU A 199 6.50 1.88 -13.05
C GLU A 199 7.39 1.11 -14.02
N GLU A 200 7.29 -0.22 -14.04
CA GLU A 200 8.08 -1.11 -14.91
C GLU A 200 7.15 -2.19 -15.50
N ASP A 201 7.15 -2.37 -16.82
CA ASP A 201 6.37 -3.40 -17.53
C ASP A 201 4.93 -3.60 -16.96
N CYS A 202 4.73 -4.69 -16.22
CA CYS A 202 3.47 -5.10 -15.60
C CYS A 202 3.39 -4.84 -14.08
N ASP A 203 4.41 -4.25 -13.48
CA ASP A 203 4.51 -4.00 -12.04
C ASP A 203 4.52 -2.51 -11.69
N LEU A 204 3.87 -2.20 -10.57
CA LEU A 204 4.03 -0.96 -9.84
C LEU A 204 4.85 -1.26 -8.59
N THR A 205 5.98 -0.58 -8.42
CA THR A 205 6.97 -0.91 -7.39
C THR A 205 7.10 0.20 -6.35
N ILE A 206 7.13 -0.19 -5.09
CA ILE A 206 7.58 0.66 -3.97
C ILE A 206 9.00 0.26 -3.64
N ASP A 207 9.95 1.17 -3.83
CA ASP A 207 11.31 1.06 -3.31
C ASP A 207 11.38 1.71 -1.92
N LEU A 208 11.76 0.94 -0.89
CA LEU A 208 11.88 1.48 0.46
C LEU A 208 12.97 2.55 0.61
N GLU A 209 13.94 2.64 -0.30
CA GLU A 209 14.88 3.76 -0.32
C GLU A 209 14.29 5.04 -0.89
N ASN A 210 13.34 4.89 -1.83
CA ASN A 210 12.58 6.01 -2.37
C ASN A 210 11.45 6.37 -1.41
N THR A 211 11.81 7.10 -0.37
CA THR A 211 10.92 7.39 0.74
C THR A 211 9.85 8.45 0.43
N GLU A 212 9.80 8.99 -0.78
CA GLU A 212 8.82 10.01 -1.18
C GLU A 212 7.37 9.52 -1.06
N VAL A 213 7.11 8.25 -1.41
CA VAL A 213 5.76 7.68 -1.31
C VAL A 213 5.23 7.67 0.13
N PHE A 214 6.14 7.61 1.11
CA PHE A 214 5.82 7.56 2.54
C PHE A 214 5.46 8.93 3.13
N GLU A 215 5.71 10.03 2.44
CA GLU A 215 5.12 11.34 2.81
C GLU A 215 3.60 11.33 2.58
N ASN A 216 3.14 10.45 1.68
CA ASN A 216 1.78 10.40 1.18
C ASN A 216 0.95 9.31 1.84
N TYR A 217 1.51 8.58 2.81
CA TYR A 217 0.77 7.57 3.54
C TYR A 217 -0.54 8.14 4.06
N LEU A 218 -1.61 7.36 3.97
CA LEU A 218 -2.90 7.76 4.51
C LEU A 218 -3.07 7.22 5.93
N ILE A 219 -2.72 5.94 6.10
CA ILE A 219 -2.82 5.23 7.39
C ILE A 219 -1.53 4.47 7.62
N TYR A 220 -1.03 4.59 8.84
CA TYR A 220 0.07 3.79 9.37
C TYR A 220 -0.44 3.05 10.61
N VAL A 221 -0.22 1.75 10.65
CA VAL A 221 -0.59 0.88 11.76
C VAL A 221 0.70 0.38 12.40
N ASP A 222 1.00 0.90 13.58
CA ASP A 222 2.13 0.49 14.40
C ASP A 222 1.80 -0.82 15.09
N THR A 223 2.35 -1.93 14.61
CA THR A 223 2.09 -3.26 15.18
C THR A 223 2.85 -3.51 16.47
N VAL A 224 3.89 -2.72 16.76
CA VAL A 224 4.69 -2.86 18.00
C VAL A 224 3.94 -2.22 19.17
N ASN A 225 3.37 -1.04 18.93
CA ASN A 225 2.66 -0.28 19.97
C ASN A 225 1.14 -0.48 19.91
N SER A 226 0.63 -1.22 18.93
CA SER A 226 -0.81 -1.39 18.65
C SER A 226 -1.53 -0.05 18.48
N VAL A 227 -0.90 0.90 17.75
CA VAL A 227 -1.42 2.25 17.55
C VAL A 227 -1.67 2.50 16.06
N VAL A 228 -2.83 3.07 15.73
CA VAL A 228 -3.15 3.54 14.38
C VAL A 228 -2.93 5.04 14.27
N ARG A 229 -2.31 5.47 13.17
CA ARG A 229 -2.13 6.88 12.80
C ARG A 229 -2.63 7.15 11.41
N TYR A 230 -3.29 8.29 11.24
CA TYR A 230 -3.69 8.80 9.94
C TYR A 230 -2.92 10.08 9.61
N ASN A 231 -2.76 10.33 8.32
CA ASN A 231 -2.22 11.57 7.82
C ASN A 231 -3.36 12.56 7.54
N GLY A 232 -3.55 13.51 8.47
CA GLY A 232 -4.64 14.50 8.38
C GLY A 232 -4.52 15.44 7.18
N GLU A 233 -3.31 15.69 6.68
CA GLU A 233 -3.06 16.55 5.51
C GLU A 233 -3.54 15.90 4.20
N ARG A 234 -3.77 14.58 4.20
CA ARG A 234 -4.15 13.79 3.02
C ARG A 234 -5.61 13.36 2.97
N LEU A 235 -6.37 13.56 4.06
CA LEU A 235 -7.80 13.26 4.08
C LEU A 235 -8.59 14.42 3.46
N CYS A 236 -9.06 14.20 2.22
CA CYS A 236 -10.09 14.98 1.52
C CYS A 236 -10.34 16.38 2.09
N THR A 237 -9.48 17.35 1.76
CA THR A 237 -9.82 18.76 1.83
C THR A 237 -10.89 19.06 0.78
N SER A 238 -12.15 18.83 1.15
CA SER A 238 -13.41 19.40 0.62
C SER A 238 -13.60 19.69 -0.89
N GLY A 239 -12.83 19.10 -1.81
CA GLY A 239 -12.84 19.53 -3.22
C GLY A 239 -12.68 18.46 -4.29
N TYR A 240 -12.33 17.23 -3.95
CA TYR A 240 -12.08 16.18 -4.95
C TYR A 240 -12.66 14.85 -4.50
N SER A 241 -13.82 14.47 -5.04
CA SER A 241 -14.22 13.07 -5.10
C SER A 241 -13.94 12.51 -6.49
N LEU A 242 -13.35 11.31 -6.54
CA LEU A 242 -13.18 10.55 -7.78
C LEU A 242 -14.51 10.39 -8.53
N ALA A 243 -15.64 10.34 -7.80
CA ALA A 243 -16.98 10.35 -8.36
C ALA A 243 -17.35 11.64 -9.11
N GLU A 244 -16.89 12.82 -8.66
CA GLU A 244 -17.08 14.10 -9.34
C GLU A 244 -16.20 14.25 -10.58
N GLU A 245 -15.04 13.59 -10.60
CA GLU A 245 -14.08 13.69 -11.70
C GLU A 245 -14.27 12.64 -12.78
N LEU A 246 -14.68 11.42 -12.40
CA LEU A 246 -15.24 10.45 -13.34
C LEU A 246 -16.53 10.96 -13.98
N LYS A 247 -17.28 11.83 -13.30
CA LYS A 247 -18.39 12.60 -13.89
C LYS A 247 -17.92 13.59 -14.96
N LYS A 248 -16.69 14.12 -14.86
CA LYS A 248 -16.09 15.03 -15.85
C LYS A 248 -15.48 14.30 -17.04
N HIS A 249 -14.98 13.07 -16.85
CA HIS A 249 -14.26 12.31 -17.88
C HIS A 249 -15.05 11.16 -18.53
N SER A 250 -16.21 10.78 -17.97
CA SER A 250 -17.15 9.92 -18.69
C SER A 250 -18.03 10.77 -19.59
N ASP A 251 -18.00 10.49 -20.89
CA ASP A 251 -19.05 10.92 -21.81
C ASP A 251 -20.40 10.58 -21.15
N GLU A 252 -21.34 11.54 -21.10
CA GLU A 252 -22.58 11.42 -20.29
C GLU A 252 -23.41 10.18 -20.64
N ASN A 253 -23.12 9.58 -21.80
CA ASN A 253 -23.76 8.42 -22.38
C ASN A 253 -23.01 7.09 -22.18
N THR A 254 -21.94 7.03 -21.40
CA THR A 254 -21.14 5.80 -21.20
C THR A 254 -21.25 5.28 -19.77
N CYS A 255 -21.51 3.98 -19.61
CA CYS A 255 -21.68 3.31 -18.34
C CYS A 255 -20.32 3.15 -17.64
N PRO A 256 -20.14 3.68 -16.42
CA PRO A 256 -18.86 3.58 -15.72
C PRO A 256 -18.57 2.18 -15.19
N TRP A 257 -19.58 1.29 -15.15
CA TRP A 257 -19.41 -0.07 -14.62
C TRP A 257 -18.96 -1.08 -15.67
N CYS A 258 -19.35 -0.91 -16.94
CA CYS A 258 -19.03 -1.89 -17.99
C CYS A 258 -18.60 -1.28 -19.32
N GLY A 259 -18.55 0.05 -19.44
CA GLY A 259 -18.17 0.75 -20.67
C GLY A 259 -19.25 0.80 -21.75
N GLU A 260 -20.40 0.14 -21.54
CA GLU A 260 -21.51 0.12 -22.50
C GLU A 260 -22.35 1.40 -22.46
N LYS A 261 -23.19 1.65 -23.47
CA LYS A 261 -23.96 2.89 -23.52
C LYS A 261 -25.02 2.97 -22.41
N LEU A 262 -25.22 4.17 -21.87
CA LEU A 262 -26.37 4.51 -21.04
C LEU A 262 -27.55 4.90 -21.92
N ARG A 263 -28.76 4.54 -21.49
CA ARG A 263 -30.03 4.92 -22.13
C ARG A 263 -30.97 5.57 -21.12
N LEU A 264 -31.75 6.55 -21.58
CA LEU A 264 -32.78 7.18 -20.76
C LEU A 264 -33.96 6.23 -20.56
N ILE A 265 -34.32 5.98 -19.31
CA ILE A 265 -35.44 5.15 -18.88
C ILE A 265 -36.44 6.05 -18.16
N LYS A 266 -37.65 6.13 -18.70
CA LYS A 266 -38.76 6.89 -18.12
C LYS A 266 -39.65 5.95 -17.32
N THR A 267 -39.96 6.33 -16.08
CA THR A 267 -40.87 5.59 -15.19
C THR A 267 -41.92 6.53 -14.61
N LYS A 268 -42.97 5.98 -14.00
CA LYS A 268 -43.97 6.78 -13.26
C LYS A 268 -43.37 7.66 -12.16
N LYS A 269 -42.19 7.29 -11.61
CA LYS A 269 -41.49 8.02 -10.54
C LYS A 269 -40.45 9.02 -11.07
N GLY A 270 -40.28 9.13 -12.38
CA GLY A 270 -39.31 10.02 -13.02
C GLY A 270 -38.39 9.31 -14.01
N GLU A 271 -37.40 10.05 -14.49
CA GLU A 271 -36.45 9.61 -15.53
C GLU A 271 -35.08 9.33 -14.91
N PHE A 272 -34.39 8.32 -15.42
CA PHE A 272 -33.01 8.00 -15.05
C PHE A 272 -32.25 7.39 -16.23
N LEU A 273 -30.92 7.45 -16.22
CA LEU A 273 -30.06 6.75 -17.16
C LEU A 273 -29.78 5.34 -16.65
N GLY A 274 -30.12 4.31 -17.43
CA GLY A 274 -29.80 2.91 -17.14
C GLY A 274 -28.83 2.32 -18.15
N CYS A 275 -28.02 1.34 -17.75
CA CYS A 275 -27.14 0.64 -18.68
C CYS A 275 -27.92 -0.11 -19.76
N SER A 276 -27.47 -0.02 -21.02
CA SER A 276 -28.03 -0.77 -22.15
C SER A 276 -27.91 -2.29 -21.96
N SER A 277 -26.85 -2.75 -21.32
CA SER A 277 -26.60 -4.17 -21.00
C SER A 277 -27.44 -4.76 -19.87
N TYR A 278 -28.50 -4.10 -19.40
CA TYR A 278 -29.48 -4.72 -18.49
C TYR A 278 -30.12 -5.96 -19.15
N PRO A 279 -30.27 -7.10 -18.46
CA PRO A 279 -30.10 -7.31 -17.02
C PRO A 279 -28.68 -7.65 -16.54
N LYS A 280 -27.71 -7.84 -17.45
CA LYS A 280 -26.32 -8.19 -17.11
C LYS A 280 -25.55 -7.07 -16.40
N CYS A 281 -25.96 -5.82 -16.59
CA CYS A 281 -25.45 -4.66 -15.86
C CYS A 281 -26.60 -3.85 -15.26
N LEU A 282 -26.58 -3.63 -13.94
CA LEU A 282 -27.65 -2.98 -13.17
C LEU A 282 -27.38 -1.48 -12.88
N TYR A 283 -26.38 -0.89 -13.53
CA TYR A 283 -26.04 0.52 -13.31
C TYR A 283 -27.21 1.44 -13.66
N ARG A 284 -27.49 2.38 -12.76
CA ARG A 284 -28.47 3.45 -12.95
C ARG A 284 -27.99 4.77 -12.35
N ARG A 285 -28.31 5.88 -13.02
CA ARG A 285 -27.98 7.25 -12.59
C ARG A 285 -29.21 8.14 -12.76
N PHE A 286 -29.71 8.73 -11.68
CA PHE A 286 -30.80 9.70 -11.75
C PHE A 286 -30.29 11.02 -12.33
N LEU A 287 -31.11 11.67 -13.16
CA LEU A 287 -30.81 13.00 -13.66
C LEU A 287 -31.06 14.01 -12.54
N ASN A 288 -30.06 14.84 -12.22
CA ASN A 288 -30.28 15.96 -11.31
C ASN A 288 -31.22 16.96 -12.00
N LYS A 289 -32.41 17.20 -11.42
CA LYS A 289 -33.19 18.38 -11.80
C LYS A 289 -32.40 19.60 -11.33
N LYS A 290 -32.03 20.47 -12.27
CA LYS A 290 -31.51 21.81 -11.96
C LYS A 290 -32.52 22.60 -11.16
#